data_AF-A0A256ZK03-F1
#
_entry.id   AF-A0A256ZK03-F1
#
_cell.length_a   1.000
_cell.length_b   1.000
_cell.length_c   1.000
_cell.angle_alpha   90.00
_cell.angle_beta   90.00
_cell.angle_gamma   90.00
#
_symmetry.space_group_name_H-M   'P 1'
#
loop_
_entity.id
_entity.type
_entity.pdbx_description
1 polymer ?
#
loop_
_entity_poly.entity_id
_entity_poly.type
_entity_poly.pdbx_seq_one_letter_code
_entity_poly.pdbx_strand_id
1 'polypeptide(L)'
;MALDLSHVATFIAALYGGPLLGLLVGALIGLGPGLYFGSVAGAIGLYLPMMVLGKSLTGLTAGLLSRALMRGGPSSRQALLVVPVSFLPECFIIIIFFTAMLPWLSPILPIVLIKAWVEIFFMAFLMGALAGNKGFSDLMKKFFVINQGILGSLRPQNS
;
A
#
# COMPACT_ATOMS: atom_id res chain seq x y z
N MET A 1 -15.34 -8.71 -11.95
CA MET A 1 -13.99 -8.47 -11.40
C MET A 1 -13.80 -6.96 -11.33
N ALA A 2 -13.95 -6.38 -10.14
CA ALA A 2 -13.77 -4.94 -9.94
C ALA A 2 -12.28 -4.64 -9.71
N LEU A 3 -11.79 -3.54 -10.28
CA LEU A 3 -10.42 -3.06 -10.09
C LEU A 3 -10.30 -2.54 -8.65
N ASP A 4 -9.40 -3.11 -7.83
CA ASP A 4 -9.22 -2.68 -6.45
C ASP A 4 -8.39 -1.38 -6.37
N LEU A 5 -9.03 -0.24 -6.69
CA LEU A 5 -8.44 1.10 -6.61
C LEU A 5 -8.07 1.53 -5.18
N SER A 6 -8.38 0.74 -4.16
CA SER A 6 -8.03 1.06 -2.79
C SER A 6 -6.51 1.20 -2.58
N HIS A 7 -5.69 0.45 -3.33
CA HIS A 7 -4.23 0.60 -3.27
C HIS A 7 -3.73 1.99 -3.70
N VAL A 8 -4.50 2.73 -4.51
CA VAL A 8 -4.13 4.10 -4.91
C VAL A 8 -3.99 4.98 -3.66
N ALA A 9 -4.93 4.89 -2.72
CA ALA A 9 -4.88 5.69 -1.49
C ALA A 9 -3.67 5.31 -0.63
N THR A 10 -3.37 4.01 -0.50
CA THR A 10 -2.16 3.53 0.20
C THR A 10 -0.89 4.10 -0.43
N PHE A 11 -0.77 4.05 -1.75
CA PHE A 11 0.41 4.56 -2.45
C PHE A 11 0.52 6.07 -2.35
N ILE A 12 -0.57 6.84 -2.48
CA ILE A 12 -0.55 8.29 -2.28
C ILE A 12 -0.08 8.62 -0.85
N ALA A 13 -0.64 7.97 0.16
CA ALA A 13 -0.26 8.17 1.55
C ALA A 13 1.22 7.80 1.81
N ALA A 14 1.70 6.71 1.19
CA ALA A 14 3.09 6.26 1.32
C ALA A 14 4.09 7.19 0.61
N LEU A 15 3.77 7.61 -0.63
CA LEU A 15 4.65 8.43 -1.46
C LEU A 15 4.77 9.88 -0.96
N TYR A 16 3.69 10.46 -0.45
CA TYR A 16 3.65 11.85 -0.04
C TYR A 16 3.66 12.05 1.48
N GLY A 17 3.05 11.13 2.24
CA GLY A 17 2.98 11.16 3.70
C GLY A 17 4.07 10.33 4.40
N GLY A 18 4.75 9.44 3.66
CA GLY A 18 5.85 8.62 4.16
C GLY A 18 5.44 7.26 4.73
N PRO A 19 6.40 6.51 5.32
CA PRO A 19 6.24 5.10 5.68
C PRO A 19 5.09 4.84 6.67
N LEU A 20 4.94 5.69 7.68
CA LEU A 20 3.94 5.50 8.74
C LEU A 20 2.51 5.67 8.21
N LEU A 21 2.28 6.68 7.37
CA LEU A 21 0.98 6.90 6.74
C LEU A 21 0.65 5.80 5.73
N GLY A 22 1.65 5.34 4.95
CA GLY A 22 1.51 4.17 4.10
C GLY A 22 1.09 2.91 4.87
N LEU A 23 1.73 2.65 6.01
CA LEU A 23 1.40 1.52 6.89
C LEU A 23 -0.04 1.61 7.40
N LEU A 24 -0.44 2.75 7.96
CA LEU A 24 -1.77 2.93 8.56
C LEU A 24 -2.89 2.83 7.52
N VAL A 25 -2.72 3.49 6.36
CA VAL A 25 -3.69 3.44 5.27
C VAL A 25 -3.74 2.03 4.68
N GLY A 26 -2.59 1.38 4.50
CA GLY A 26 -2.53 -0.01 4.04
C GLY A 26 -3.24 -0.97 5.00
N ALA A 27 -3.06 -0.80 6.32
CA ALA A 27 -3.76 -1.60 7.32
C ALA A 27 -5.28 -1.41 7.25
N LEU A 28 -5.74 -0.15 7.16
CA LEU A 28 -7.16 0.18 7.06
C LEU A 28 -7.79 -0.44 5.81
N ILE A 29 -7.09 -0.36 4.68
CA ILE A 29 -7.55 -0.90 3.40
C ILE A 29 -7.50 -2.43 3.38
N GLY A 30 -6.59 -3.04 4.13
CA GLY A 30 -6.52 -4.49 4.33
C GLY A 30 -7.72 -5.08 5.09
N LEU A 31 -8.43 -4.28 5.89
CA LEU A 31 -9.61 -4.75 6.63
C LEU A 31 -10.75 -5.18 5.71
N GLY A 32 -11.02 -4.43 4.64
CA GLY A 32 -12.11 -4.75 3.70
C GLY A 32 -12.00 -6.17 3.11
N PRO A 33 -10.91 -6.49 2.39
CA PRO A 33 -10.72 -7.83 1.84
C PRO A 33 -10.46 -8.86 2.94
N GLY A 34 -9.82 -8.50 4.06
CA GLY A 34 -9.65 -9.39 5.21
C GLY A 34 -10.99 -9.86 5.81
N LEU A 35 -11.95 -8.96 5.98
CA LEU A 35 -13.29 -9.26 6.47
C LEU A 35 -14.10 -10.04 5.43
N TYR A 36 -14.04 -9.63 4.16
CA TYR A 36 -14.78 -10.28 3.08
C TYR A 36 -14.31 -11.73 2.87
N PHE A 37 -13.02 -11.93 2.56
CA PHE A 37 -12.48 -13.26 2.33
C PHE A 37 -12.46 -14.11 3.60
N GLY A 38 -12.21 -13.49 4.75
CA GLY A 38 -12.32 -14.16 6.03
C GLY A 38 -13.72 -14.69 6.31
N SER A 39 -14.76 -13.91 6.02
CA SER A 39 -16.16 -14.31 6.20
C SER A 39 -16.55 -15.42 5.22
N VAL A 40 -16.21 -15.24 3.94
CA VAL A 40 -16.52 -16.23 2.88
C VAL A 40 -15.79 -17.55 3.10
N ALA A 41 -14.54 -17.52 3.57
CA ALA A 41 -13.76 -18.72 3.88
C ALA A 41 -14.05 -19.30 5.27
N GLY A 42 -14.87 -18.63 6.11
CA GLY A 42 -15.13 -19.04 7.48
C GLY A 42 -13.91 -18.94 8.42
N ALA A 43 -12.86 -18.21 8.02
CA ALA A 43 -11.56 -18.16 8.68
C ALA A 43 -11.09 -16.71 8.92
N ILE A 44 -12.00 -15.85 9.40
CA ILE A 44 -11.72 -14.42 9.67
C ILE A 44 -10.47 -14.24 10.54
N GLY A 45 -10.32 -15.04 11.59
CA GLY A 45 -9.18 -14.96 12.50
C GLY A 45 -7.82 -15.16 11.83
N LEU A 46 -7.78 -15.79 10.65
CA LEU A 46 -6.57 -16.03 9.89
C LEU A 46 -6.40 -15.08 8.70
N TYR A 47 -7.47 -14.89 7.92
CA TYR A 47 -7.45 -14.04 6.73
C TYR A 47 -7.30 -12.56 7.08
N LEU A 48 -7.98 -12.09 8.11
CA LEU A 48 -7.96 -10.68 8.49
C LEU A 48 -6.54 -10.19 8.84
N PRO A 49 -5.83 -10.77 9.82
CA PRO A 49 -4.49 -10.31 10.16
C PRO A 49 -3.53 -10.45 8.98
N MET A 50 -3.62 -11.53 8.18
CA MET A 50 -2.69 -11.72 7.06
C MET A 50 -2.89 -10.68 5.95
N MET A 51 -4.13 -10.35 5.61
CA MET A 51 -4.44 -9.34 4.58
C MET A 51 -4.10 -7.91 5.06
N VAL A 52 -4.37 -7.61 6.33
CA VAL A 52 -3.97 -6.34 6.96
C VAL A 52 -2.45 -6.22 6.99
N LEU A 53 -1.73 -7.28 7.37
CA LEU A 53 -0.27 -7.31 7.39
C LEU A 53 0.32 -7.16 5.98
N GLY A 54 -0.19 -7.89 4.99
CA GLY A 54 0.27 -7.76 3.60
C GLY A 54 0.14 -6.33 3.08
N LYS A 55 -1.06 -5.75 3.14
CA LYS A 55 -1.32 -4.40 2.61
C LYS A 55 -0.61 -3.31 3.40
N SER A 56 -0.50 -3.44 4.72
CA SER A 56 0.25 -2.49 5.54
C SER A 56 1.75 -2.53 5.26
N LEU A 57 2.32 -3.71 5.01
CA LEU A 57 3.72 -3.86 4.61
C LEU A 57 4.00 -3.30 3.22
N THR A 58 3.07 -3.46 2.26
CA THR A 58 3.18 -2.79 0.95
C THR A 58 3.20 -1.27 1.11
N GLY A 59 2.31 -0.71 1.94
CA GLY A 59 2.30 0.71 2.23
C GLY A 59 3.57 1.20 2.96
N LEU A 60 4.05 0.44 3.94
CA LEU A 60 5.28 0.73 4.66
C LEU A 60 6.49 0.72 3.72
N THR A 61 6.64 -0.32 2.92
CA THR A 61 7.77 -0.47 1.99
C THR A 61 7.71 0.57 0.89
N ALA A 62 6.53 0.87 0.33
CA ALA A 62 6.36 1.97 -0.62
C ALA A 62 6.83 3.30 -0.03
N GLY A 63 6.52 3.57 1.24
CA GLY A 63 6.91 4.80 1.91
C GLY A 63 8.39 4.85 2.31
N LEU A 64 8.99 3.71 2.67
CA LEU A 64 10.44 3.61 2.90
C LEU A 64 11.21 3.82 1.60
N LEU A 65 10.75 3.18 0.52
CA LEU A 65 11.37 3.22 -0.79
C LEU A 65 11.22 4.60 -1.42
N SER A 66 10.06 5.26 -1.27
CA SER A 66 9.87 6.65 -1.67
C SER A 66 10.80 7.59 -0.91
N ARG A 67 10.92 7.44 0.42
CA ARG A 67 11.84 8.26 1.23
C ARG A 67 13.31 8.04 0.86
N ALA A 68 13.69 6.81 0.51
CA ALA A 68 15.05 6.46 0.16
C ALA A 68 15.45 6.94 -1.25
N LEU A 69 14.59 6.70 -2.25
CA LEU A 69 14.88 6.98 -3.66
C LEU A 69 14.42 8.36 -4.12
N MET A 70 13.37 8.93 -3.52
CA MET A 70 12.70 10.16 -3.98
C MET A 70 13.00 11.32 -3.03
N ARG A 71 14.28 11.46 -2.62
CA ARG A 71 14.75 12.50 -1.67
C ARG A 71 14.48 13.94 -2.12
N GLY A 72 14.27 14.18 -3.42
CA GLY A 72 13.89 15.48 -4.00
C GLY A 72 12.40 15.66 -4.28
N GLY A 73 11.55 14.71 -3.86
CA GLY A 73 10.12 14.67 -4.12
C GLY A 73 9.71 13.60 -5.14
N PRO A 74 8.42 13.27 -5.20
CA PRO A 74 7.94 12.17 -6.01
C PRO A 74 8.08 12.46 -7.51
N SER A 75 8.90 11.68 -8.20
CA SER A 75 9.07 11.70 -9.65
C SER A 75 8.29 10.57 -10.33
N SER A 76 7.73 10.86 -11.51
CA SER A 76 6.94 9.92 -12.32
C SER A 76 7.65 8.57 -12.55
N ARG A 77 8.92 8.61 -12.98
CA ARG A 77 9.72 7.40 -13.29
C ARG A 77 10.04 6.59 -12.03
N GLN A 78 10.20 7.27 -10.89
CA GLN A 78 10.48 6.62 -9.62
C GLN A 78 9.22 5.96 -9.05
N ALA A 79 8.05 6.59 -9.17
CA ALA A 79 6.79 6.00 -8.73
C ALA A 79 6.46 4.73 -9.53
N LEU A 80 6.75 4.73 -10.84
CA LEU A 80 6.57 3.56 -11.71
C LEU A 80 7.42 2.35 -11.26
N LEU A 81 8.58 2.58 -10.63
CA LEU A 81 9.46 1.51 -10.12
C LEU A 81 9.18 1.17 -8.65
N VAL A 82 8.89 2.17 -7.83
CA VAL A 82 8.64 2.00 -6.39
C VAL A 82 7.40 1.15 -6.13
N VAL A 83 6.32 1.38 -6.89
CA VAL A 83 5.04 0.70 -6.70
C VAL A 83 5.17 -0.83 -6.92
N PRO A 84 5.71 -1.35 -8.03
CA PRO A 84 5.89 -2.78 -8.21
C PRO A 84 6.86 -3.40 -7.19
N VAL A 85 7.94 -2.71 -6.84
CA VAL A 85 8.93 -3.23 -5.88
C VAL A 85 8.34 -3.32 -4.47
N SER A 86 7.47 -2.37 -4.08
CA SER A 86 6.80 -2.40 -2.78
C SER A 86 5.78 -3.55 -2.62
N PHE A 87 5.37 -4.18 -3.72
CA PHE A 87 4.47 -5.33 -3.68
C PHE A 87 5.18 -6.67 -3.34
N LEU A 88 6.51 -6.72 -3.43
CA LEU A 88 7.30 -7.92 -3.08
C LEU A 88 7.02 -8.51 -1.68
N PRO A 89 6.97 -7.72 -0.58
CA PRO A 89 6.62 -8.26 0.74
C PRO A 89 5.22 -8.90 0.77
N GLU A 90 4.24 -8.28 0.12
CA GLU A 90 2.89 -8.82 0.02
C GLU A 90 2.83 -10.08 -0.85
N CYS A 91 3.56 -10.12 -1.97
CA CYS A 91 3.76 -11.34 -2.76
C CYS A 91 4.25 -12.51 -1.90
N PHE A 92 5.27 -12.27 -1.07
CA PHE A 92 5.86 -13.31 -0.24
C PHE A 92 4.86 -13.84 0.80
N ILE A 93 4.10 -12.94 1.41
CA ILE A 93 3.02 -13.25 2.35
C ILE A 93 1.93 -14.09 1.67
N ILE A 94 1.51 -13.72 0.46
CA ILE A 94 0.52 -14.48 -0.31
C ILE A 94 1.03 -15.90 -0.59
N ILE A 95 2.28 -16.05 -1.05
CA ILE A 95 2.85 -17.38 -1.33
C ILE A 95 2.88 -18.24 -0.07
N ILE A 96 3.39 -17.71 1.06
CA ILE A 96 3.42 -18.44 2.33
C ILE A 96 2.00 -18.81 2.79
N PHE A 97 1.05 -17.91 2.65
CA PHE A 97 -0.32 -18.12 3.06
C PHE A 97 -0.98 -19.28 2.30
N PHE A 98 -0.86 -19.30 0.98
CA PHE A 98 -1.45 -20.34 0.12
C PHE A 98 -0.67 -21.67 0.12
N THR A 99 0.61 -21.67 0.50
CA THR A 99 1.42 -22.90 0.53
C THR A 99 1.48 -23.54 1.91
N ALA A 100 1.64 -22.75 2.98
CA ALA A 100 1.81 -23.25 4.33
C ALA A 100 0.51 -23.28 5.14
N MET A 101 -0.37 -22.28 4.98
CA MET A 101 -1.57 -22.17 5.82
C MET A 101 -2.82 -22.76 5.17
N LEU A 102 -3.00 -22.54 3.86
CA LEU A 102 -4.17 -22.97 3.09
C LEU A 102 -3.78 -23.79 1.86
N PRO A 103 -3.07 -24.94 2.04
CA PRO A 103 -2.56 -25.73 0.93
C PRO A 103 -3.65 -26.22 -0.03
N TRP A 104 -4.90 -26.40 0.45
CA TRP A 104 -6.03 -26.79 -0.39
C TRP A 104 -6.46 -25.69 -1.37
N LEU A 105 -6.11 -24.42 -1.12
CA LEU A 105 -6.31 -23.31 -2.05
C LEU A 105 -5.08 -23.03 -2.93
N SER A 106 -3.99 -23.80 -2.80
CA SER A 106 -2.80 -23.64 -3.64
C SER A 106 -3.08 -23.61 -5.15
N PRO A 107 -4.04 -24.38 -5.73
CA PRO A 107 -4.32 -24.33 -7.17
C PRO A 107 -4.79 -22.96 -7.68
N ILE A 108 -5.37 -22.10 -6.83
CA ILE A 108 -5.82 -20.76 -7.23
C ILE A 108 -4.72 -19.69 -7.07
N LEU A 109 -3.59 -20.02 -6.41
CA LEU A 109 -2.48 -19.10 -6.16
C LEU A 109 -1.95 -18.43 -7.45
N PRO A 110 -1.71 -19.13 -8.58
CA PRO A 110 -1.21 -18.47 -9.79
C PRO A 110 -2.19 -17.41 -10.32
N ILE A 111 -3.49 -17.68 -10.24
CA ILE A 111 -4.54 -16.76 -10.70
C ILE A 111 -4.58 -15.52 -9.82
N VAL A 112 -4.47 -15.70 -8.49
CA VAL A 112 -4.42 -14.60 -7.51
C VAL A 112 -3.19 -13.72 -7.75
N LEU A 113 -2.02 -14.33 -7.93
CA LEU A 113 -0.76 -13.61 -8.22
C LEU A 113 -0.85 -12.83 -9.53
N ILE A 114 -1.29 -13.45 -10.63
CA ILE A 114 -1.42 -12.76 -11.93
C ILE A 114 -2.36 -11.56 -11.80
N LYS A 115 -3.52 -11.74 -11.16
CA LYS A 115 -4.47 -10.64 -10.92
C LYS A 115 -3.81 -9.50 -10.13
N ALA A 116 -3.13 -9.82 -9.04
CA ALA A 116 -2.50 -8.82 -8.19
C ALA A 116 -1.38 -8.06 -8.93
N TRP A 117 -0.56 -8.75 -9.72
CA TRP A 117 0.45 -8.12 -10.56
C TRP A 117 -0.15 -7.16 -11.61
N VAL A 118 -1.27 -7.53 -12.23
CA VAL A 118 -1.99 -6.66 -13.18
C VAL A 118 -2.49 -5.39 -12.47
N GLU A 119 -3.07 -5.53 -11.29
CA GLU A 119 -3.55 -4.39 -10.50
C GLU A 119 -2.39 -3.48 -10.08
N ILE A 120 -1.27 -4.04 -9.63
CA ILE A 120 -0.08 -3.28 -9.24
C ILE A 120 0.56 -2.57 -10.44
N PHE A 121 0.59 -3.20 -11.62
CA PHE A 121 1.09 -2.56 -12.84
C PHE A 121 0.21 -1.36 -13.23
N PHE A 122 -1.11 -1.51 -13.13
CA PHE A 122 -2.05 -0.41 -13.35
C PHE A 122 -1.83 0.72 -12.34
N MET A 123 -1.65 0.40 -11.05
CA MET A 123 -1.33 1.41 -10.02
C MET A 123 0.00 2.09 -10.27
N ALA A 124 1.02 1.36 -10.71
CA ALA A 124 2.33 1.94 -11.02
C ALA A 124 2.20 3.01 -12.09
N PHE A 125 1.44 2.73 -13.15
CA PHE A 125 1.15 3.69 -14.21
C PHE A 125 0.37 4.91 -13.69
N LEU A 126 -0.70 4.68 -12.92
CA LEU A 126 -1.51 5.75 -12.33
C LEU A 126 -0.68 6.65 -11.41
N MET A 127 0.10 6.07 -10.51
CA MET A 127 0.96 6.80 -9.58
C MET A 127 2.10 7.51 -10.31
N GLY A 128 2.64 6.91 -11.37
CA GLY A 128 3.58 7.56 -12.28
C GLY A 128 2.99 8.81 -12.93
N ALA A 129 1.75 8.74 -13.42
CA ALA A 129 1.05 9.89 -14.01
C ALA A 129 0.77 10.98 -12.96
N LEU A 130 0.30 10.60 -11.77
CA LEU A 130 0.02 11.53 -10.67
C LEU A 130 1.29 12.23 -10.15
N ALA A 131 2.39 11.49 -9.96
CA ALA A 131 3.67 12.06 -9.56
C ALA A 131 4.31 12.92 -10.66
N GLY A 132 3.99 12.66 -11.93
CA GLY A 132 4.41 13.53 -13.05
C GLY A 132 3.65 14.85 -13.12
N ASN A 133 2.45 14.93 -12.55
CA ASN A 133 1.66 16.15 -12.52
C ASN A 133 2.10 17.06 -11.36
N LYS A 134 2.80 18.15 -11.70
CA LYS A 134 3.31 19.13 -10.72
C LYS A 134 2.20 19.73 -9.85
N GLY A 135 1.02 20.02 -10.42
CA GLY A 135 -0.11 20.58 -9.67
C GLY A 135 -0.65 19.63 -8.60
N PHE A 136 -0.80 18.35 -8.95
CA PHE A 136 -1.20 17.32 -7.99
C PHE A 136 -0.13 17.10 -6.92
N SER A 137 1.13 16.95 -7.32
CA SER A 137 2.24 16.74 -6.38
C SER A 137 2.37 17.90 -5.39
N ASP A 138 2.26 19.14 -5.84
CA ASP A 138 2.38 20.32 -4.96
C ASP A 138 1.18 20.46 -4.02
N LEU A 139 -0.03 20.13 -4.50
CA LEU A 139 -1.22 20.04 -3.65
C LEU A 139 -1.02 19.01 -2.54
N MET A 140 -0.61 17.79 -2.88
CA MET A 140 -0.39 16.74 -1.89
C MET A 140 0.72 17.10 -0.90
N LYS A 141 1.84 17.68 -1.37
CA LYS A 141 2.90 18.18 -0.49
C LYS A 141 2.36 19.20 0.51
N LYS A 142 1.57 20.20 0.06
CA LYS A 142 0.93 21.17 0.96
C LYS A 142 0.01 20.50 1.97
N PHE A 143 -0.88 19.60 1.53
CA PHE A 143 -1.79 18.89 2.43
C PHE A 143 -1.06 18.12 3.53
N PHE A 144 -0.01 17.36 3.19
CA PHE A 144 0.74 16.59 4.19
C PHE A 144 1.66 17.44 5.06
N VAL A 145 2.24 18.53 4.54
CA VAL A 145 3.03 19.48 5.33
C VAL A 145 2.15 20.24 6.33
N ILE A 146 0.98 20.72 5.91
CA ILE A 146 0.01 21.38 6.80
C ILE A 146 -0.38 20.44 7.94
N ASN A 147 -0.62 19.16 7.64
CA ASN A 147 -1.00 18.18 8.65
C ASN A 147 0.15 17.87 9.65
N GLN A 148 1.40 17.83 9.18
CA GLN A 148 2.56 17.71 10.09
C GLN A 148 2.75 18.95 10.97
N GLY A 149 2.46 20.15 10.47
CA GLY A 149 2.47 21.38 11.26
C GLY A 149 1.40 21.40 12.36
N ILE A 150 0.20 20.91 12.06
CA ILE A 150 -0.91 20.79 13.03
C ILE A 150 -0.61 19.71 14.08
N LEU A 151 -0.06 18.54 13.70
CA LEU A 151 0.36 17.54 14.68
C LEU A 151 1.54 18.02 15.54
N GLY A 152 2.42 18.85 14.98
CA GLY A 152 3.55 19.46 15.70
C GLY A 152 3.11 20.48 16.75
N SER A 153 2.03 21.24 16.50
CA SER A 153 1.49 22.20 17.46
C SER A 153 0.65 21.55 18.58
N LEU A 154 0.21 20.30 18.39
CA LEU A 154 -0.51 19.51 19.41
C LEU A 154 0.43 18.67 20.30
N ARG A 155 1.74 18.68 20.05
CA ARG A 155 2.71 18.06 20.96
C ARG A 155 2.87 19.00 22.16
N PRO A 156 2.50 18.60 23.39
CA PRO A 156 2.72 19.45 24.55
C PRO A 156 4.23 19.71 24.65
N GLN A 157 4.60 21.00 24.67
CA GLN A 157 5.92 21.44 25.09
C GLN A 157 6.03 21.18 26.60
N ASN A 158 6.21 19.92 27.00
CA ASN A 158 6.64 19.64 28.36
C ASN A 158 8.15 19.85 28.41
N SER A 159 8.48 20.98 29.01
CA SER A 159 9.79 21.44 29.44
C SER A 159 10.44 20.49 30.43
#